data_AF-A0A2E8K0S1-F1
#
_entry.id   AF-A0A2E8K0S1-F1
#
_cell.length_a   1.000
_cell.length_b   1.000
_cell.length_c   1.000
_cell.angle_alpha   90.00
_cell.angle_beta   90.00
_cell.angle_gamma   90.00
#
_symmetry.space_group_name_H-M   'P 1'
#
loop_
_entity.id
_entity.type
_entity.pdbx_description
1 polymer ?
#
loop_
_entity_poly.entity_id
_entity_poly.type
_entity_poly.pdbx_seq_one_letter_code
_entity_poly.pdbx_strand_id
1 'polypeptide(L)'
;MRRSRLVGGIPVPSEASEVEPMSSPCRASSGWFLVGAIATLFLVACEPVDPPPLRVLAASSLQPLVTSDPVEADTQISVGASSVLAMQLIAGARADVVLLADPRWMDELQAEGVIVSEARVEVARNRLVLAVPLNGAAVMGDDAPAGRVAIAEPRNVPLGRYTMEALQSLGWWTSLEDRFVLASDAKAVLALVESGEVDAGIVYASDASRSQRVEVVRTFDAALHRPIRCEAAWISDREESRRFIERLQGPAGRAMVEAVGFELPLKSDGGSGHE
;
A
#
# COMPACT_ATOMS: atom_id res chain seq x y z
N MET A 1 -26.01 52.71 18.53
CA MET A 1 -26.69 53.29 17.34
C MET A 1 -26.82 52.17 16.31
N ARG A 2 -27.98 51.48 16.16
CA ARG A 2 -29.10 51.75 15.20
C ARG A 2 -28.57 51.96 13.76
N ARG A 3 -28.95 51.25 12.68
CA ARG A 3 -30.15 50.49 12.22
C ARG A 3 -29.69 49.45 11.15
N SER A 4 -30.18 48.21 11.03
CA SER A 4 -31.46 47.69 10.48
C SER A 4 -31.85 48.09 9.05
N ARG A 5 -31.94 47.09 8.15
CA ARG A 5 -32.96 46.80 7.08
C ARG A 5 -32.69 45.34 6.60
N LEU A 6 -33.58 44.35 6.76
CA LEU A 6 -34.88 44.06 6.09
C LEU A 6 -34.75 44.03 4.55
N VAL A 7 -35.33 43.14 3.73
CA VAL A 7 -36.16 41.91 3.80
C VAL A 7 -36.31 41.46 2.33
N GLY A 8 -36.52 40.17 2.06
CA GLY A 8 -37.09 39.66 0.81
C GLY A 8 -36.57 38.24 0.56
N GLY A 9 -37.36 37.16 0.52
CA GLY A 9 -38.76 37.02 0.15
C GLY A 9 -38.81 35.91 -0.91
N ILE A 10 -39.17 34.70 -0.48
CA ILE A 10 -39.26 33.46 -1.27
C ILE A 10 -40.42 33.56 -2.29
N PRO A 11 -40.35 32.81 -3.42
CA PRO A 11 -41.48 31.93 -3.72
C PRO A 11 -41.05 30.50 -4.08
N VAL A 12 -41.79 29.57 -3.49
CA VAL A 12 -41.85 28.13 -3.77
C VAL A 12 -42.89 27.93 -4.89
N PRO A 13 -42.68 27.03 -5.86
CA PRO A 13 -43.78 26.43 -6.60
C PRO A 13 -44.15 25.10 -5.96
N SER A 14 -45.37 25.04 -5.42
CA SER A 14 -46.12 23.81 -5.21
C SER A 14 -46.64 23.31 -6.55
N GLU A 15 -46.53 22.02 -6.81
CA GLU A 15 -47.58 21.30 -7.52
C GLU A 15 -47.49 19.82 -7.17
N ALA A 16 -48.43 19.41 -6.31
CA ALA A 16 -48.87 18.05 -6.21
C ALA A 16 -49.74 17.77 -7.45
N SER A 17 -49.50 16.66 -8.13
CA SER A 17 -50.47 16.08 -9.05
C SER A 17 -50.87 14.70 -8.53
N GLU A 18 -52.17 14.55 -8.41
CA GLU A 18 -52.89 13.50 -7.74
C GLU A 18 -52.75 12.10 -8.36
N VAL A 19 -53.09 11.17 -7.49
CA VAL A 19 -53.36 9.76 -7.68
C VAL A 19 -54.58 9.56 -8.58
N GLU A 20 -54.50 8.61 -9.53
CA GLU A 20 -55.70 7.89 -10.00
C GLU A 20 -55.45 6.37 -10.00
N PRO A 21 -56.28 5.57 -9.31
CA PRO A 21 -56.38 4.14 -9.51
C PRO A 21 -57.66 3.83 -10.29
N MET A 22 -57.54 3.45 -11.56
CA MET A 22 -58.69 2.95 -12.31
C MET A 22 -58.89 1.46 -12.05
N SER A 23 -59.81 1.18 -11.13
CA SER A 23 -60.51 -0.09 -10.99
C SER A 23 -61.62 -0.22 -12.03
N SER A 24 -61.74 -1.38 -12.70
CA SER A 24 -63.00 -1.90 -13.27
C SER A 24 -62.84 -3.29 -13.92
N PRO A 25 -63.92 -4.07 -14.13
CA PRO A 25 -63.99 -5.44 -13.63
C PRO A 25 -64.06 -6.55 -14.69
N CYS A 26 -63.80 -7.76 -14.21
CA CYS A 26 -64.46 -9.03 -14.52
C CYS A 26 -65.06 -9.23 -15.92
N ARG A 27 -64.46 -10.14 -16.71
CA ARG A 27 -65.21 -11.00 -17.63
C ARG A 27 -64.60 -12.39 -17.65
N ALA A 28 -65.31 -13.32 -17.02
CA ALA A 28 -65.13 -14.74 -17.20
C ALA A 28 -65.62 -15.13 -18.60
N SER A 29 -64.78 -15.80 -19.39
CA SER A 29 -65.24 -16.64 -20.49
C SER A 29 -64.43 -17.93 -20.50
N SER A 30 -65.14 -18.99 -20.20
CA SER A 30 -64.80 -20.40 -20.31
C SER A 30 -64.13 -20.75 -21.64
N GLY A 31 -62.91 -21.26 -21.57
CA GLY A 31 -62.26 -22.01 -22.64
C GLY A 31 -61.53 -23.19 -22.02
N TRP A 32 -62.14 -24.38 -22.06
CA TRP A 32 -61.44 -25.62 -21.81
C TRP A 32 -60.42 -25.83 -22.92
N PHE A 33 -59.18 -25.43 -22.68
CA PHE A 33 -58.03 -25.90 -23.41
C PHE A 33 -57.30 -26.92 -22.54
N LEU A 34 -57.25 -28.16 -23.03
CA LEU A 34 -56.39 -29.23 -22.54
C LEU A 34 -54.93 -28.75 -22.63
N VAL A 35 -54.38 -28.20 -21.56
CA VAL A 35 -52.93 -27.96 -21.45
C VAL A 35 -52.34 -29.21 -20.80
N GLY A 36 -51.68 -30.01 -21.62
CA GLY A 36 -50.88 -31.14 -21.15
C GLY A 36 -49.85 -30.63 -20.14
N ALA A 37 -49.90 -31.15 -18.92
CA ALA A 37 -48.91 -30.91 -17.89
C ALA A 37 -47.60 -31.59 -18.30
N ILE A 38 -46.79 -30.89 -19.11
CA ILE A 38 -45.38 -31.20 -19.24
C ILE A 38 -44.74 -30.65 -17.96
N ALA A 39 -44.55 -31.52 -16.98
CA ALA A 39 -43.72 -31.25 -15.81
C ALA A 39 -42.26 -31.19 -16.30
N THR A 40 -41.87 -30.03 -16.83
CA THR A 40 -40.47 -29.73 -17.14
C THR A 40 -39.74 -29.63 -15.81
N LEU A 41 -39.10 -30.74 -15.43
CA LEU A 41 -38.16 -30.79 -14.33
C LEU A 41 -37.01 -29.83 -14.67
N PHE A 42 -37.12 -28.58 -14.22
CA PHE A 42 -35.99 -27.65 -14.21
C PHE A 42 -34.95 -28.25 -13.26
N LEU A 43 -34.02 -29.02 -13.82
CA LEU A 43 -32.72 -29.26 -13.20
C LEU A 43 -32.09 -27.89 -13.02
N VAL A 44 -32.25 -27.31 -11.83
CA VAL A 44 -31.38 -26.23 -11.36
C VAL A 44 -30.01 -26.89 -11.22
N ALA A 45 -29.25 -26.88 -12.31
CA ALA A 45 -27.83 -27.14 -12.25
C ALA A 45 -27.26 -26.06 -11.34
N CYS A 46 -26.88 -26.45 -10.13
CA CYS A 46 -26.06 -25.63 -9.27
C CYS A 46 -24.71 -25.54 -9.97
N GLU A 47 -24.52 -24.54 -10.84
CA GLU A 47 -23.19 -24.25 -11.34
C GLU A 47 -22.32 -23.90 -10.12
N PRO A 48 -21.13 -24.48 -9.99
CA PRO A 48 -20.20 -24.06 -8.96
C PRO A 48 -19.95 -22.56 -9.19
N VAL A 49 -20.40 -21.74 -8.24
CA VAL A 49 -20.06 -20.32 -8.21
C VAL A 49 -18.56 -20.26 -7.93
N ASP A 50 -17.78 -19.81 -8.92
CA ASP A 50 -16.35 -19.59 -8.71
C ASP A 50 -16.14 -18.70 -7.49
N PRO A 51 -15.20 -19.04 -6.59
CA PRO A 51 -14.91 -18.20 -5.44
C PRO A 51 -14.52 -16.80 -5.93
N PRO A 52 -14.91 -15.73 -5.22
CA PRO A 52 -14.60 -14.38 -5.68
C PRO A 52 -13.08 -14.17 -5.77
N PRO A 53 -12.62 -13.30 -6.69
CA PRO A 53 -11.20 -13.02 -6.87
C PRO A 53 -10.52 -12.65 -5.56
N LEU A 54 -9.28 -13.08 -5.39
CA LEU A 54 -8.44 -12.68 -4.27
C LEU A 54 -8.07 -11.21 -4.41
N ARG A 55 -8.37 -10.39 -3.41
CA ARG A 55 -8.11 -8.94 -3.42
C ARG A 55 -6.86 -8.60 -2.63
N VAL A 56 -5.83 -8.15 -3.32
CA VAL A 56 -4.54 -7.81 -2.73
C VAL A 56 -4.33 -6.30 -2.79
N LEU A 57 -4.16 -5.68 -1.63
CA LEU A 57 -3.71 -4.28 -1.52
C LEU A 57 -2.21 -4.25 -1.29
N ALA A 58 -1.44 -3.56 -2.13
CA ALA A 58 0.00 -3.49 -1.99
C ALA A 58 0.53 -2.06 -2.02
N ALA A 59 1.46 -1.75 -1.13
CA ALA A 59 2.20 -0.50 -1.19
C ALA A 59 2.87 -0.35 -2.57
N SER A 60 2.90 0.87 -3.12
CA SER A 60 3.48 1.11 -4.45
C SER A 60 4.93 0.62 -4.61
N SER A 61 5.73 0.70 -3.56
CA SER A 61 7.10 0.18 -3.55
C SER A 61 7.16 -1.36 -3.57
N LEU A 62 6.10 -2.05 -3.17
CA LEU A 62 5.99 -3.50 -3.08
C LEU A 62 5.24 -4.12 -4.27
N GLN A 63 4.76 -3.31 -5.22
CA GLN A 63 4.10 -3.79 -6.43
C GLN A 63 4.89 -4.90 -7.14
N PRO A 64 6.22 -4.80 -7.31
CA PRO A 64 6.98 -5.87 -7.96
C PRO A 64 6.90 -7.22 -7.24
N LEU A 65 6.66 -7.26 -5.92
CA LEU A 65 6.54 -8.51 -5.16
C LEU A 65 5.22 -9.23 -5.43
N VAL A 66 4.20 -8.51 -5.91
CA VAL A 66 2.85 -9.06 -6.11
C VAL A 66 2.51 -9.29 -7.58
N THR A 67 3.29 -8.77 -8.55
CA THR A 67 2.96 -8.85 -10.00
C THR A 67 3.91 -9.70 -10.86
N SER A 68 5.02 -10.18 -10.32
CA SER A 68 6.17 -10.70 -11.11
C SER A 68 6.20 -12.22 -11.34
N ASP A 69 5.35 -12.97 -10.65
CA ASP A 69 5.06 -14.39 -10.86
C ASP A 69 3.60 -14.51 -11.36
N PRO A 70 3.12 -15.61 -11.99
CA PRO A 70 1.71 -15.71 -12.28
C PRO A 70 0.98 -15.82 -10.95
N VAL A 71 0.52 -14.65 -10.49
CA VAL A 71 -0.51 -14.50 -9.48
C VAL A 71 -1.65 -15.42 -9.89
N GLU A 72 -2.24 -16.14 -8.93
CA GLU A 72 -3.35 -17.05 -9.23
C GLU A 72 -4.34 -16.34 -10.16
N ALA A 73 -4.83 -17.06 -11.18
CA ALA A 73 -5.49 -16.50 -12.37
C ALA A 73 -6.70 -15.57 -12.08
N ASP A 74 -7.13 -15.51 -10.82
CA ASP A 74 -8.21 -14.67 -10.33
C ASP A 74 -7.78 -13.76 -9.14
N THR A 75 -6.63 -13.08 -9.27
CA THR A 75 -6.17 -12.11 -8.26
C THR A 75 -6.29 -10.67 -8.75
N GLN A 76 -6.97 -9.83 -7.96
CA GLN A 76 -7.10 -8.40 -8.19
C GLN A 76 -6.12 -7.64 -7.30
N ILE A 77 -5.15 -6.99 -7.94
CA ILE A 77 -4.13 -6.20 -7.24
C ILE A 77 -4.46 -4.72 -7.34
N SER A 78 -4.56 -4.05 -6.19
CA SER A 78 -4.65 -2.60 -6.10
C SER A 78 -3.43 -2.04 -5.39
N VAL A 79 -2.86 -0.99 -5.96
CA VAL A 79 -1.58 -0.43 -5.51
C VAL A 79 -1.78 1.00 -5.03
N GLY A 80 -1.17 1.37 -3.91
CA GLY A 80 -1.30 2.71 -3.34
C GLY A 80 -0.28 3.04 -2.26
N ALA A 81 -0.36 4.25 -1.69
CA ALA A 81 0.42 4.61 -0.52
C ALA A 81 -0.07 3.82 0.70
N SER A 82 0.85 3.34 1.56
CA SER A 82 0.47 2.51 2.72
C SER A 82 -0.56 3.17 3.64
N SER A 83 -0.46 4.49 3.83
CA SER A 83 -1.46 5.26 4.59
C SER A 83 -2.84 5.22 3.97
N VAL A 84 -2.93 5.41 2.65
CA VAL A 84 -4.22 5.41 1.94
C VAL A 84 -4.86 4.03 1.99
N LEU A 85 -4.07 2.97 1.75
CA LEU A 85 -4.57 1.60 1.80
C LEU A 85 -5.04 1.23 3.22
N ALA A 86 -4.27 1.58 4.24
CA ALA A 86 -4.66 1.32 5.63
C ALA A 86 -5.95 2.07 6.00
N MET A 87 -6.06 3.36 5.65
CA MET A 87 -7.27 4.14 5.89
C MET A 87 -8.50 3.57 5.16
N GLN A 88 -8.33 3.04 3.94
CA GLN A 88 -9.41 2.37 3.22
C GLN A 88 -9.88 1.12 3.98
N LEU A 89 -8.96 0.30 4.47
CA LEU A 89 -9.28 -0.91 5.22
C LEU A 89 -9.97 -0.61 6.55
N ILE A 90 -9.48 0.39 7.30
CA ILE A 90 -10.12 0.87 8.52
C ILE A 90 -11.54 1.39 8.24
N ALA A 91 -11.74 2.04 7.08
CA ALA A 91 -13.05 2.47 6.62
C ALA A 91 -13.95 1.33 6.10
N GLY A 92 -13.51 0.07 6.16
CA GLY A 92 -14.30 -1.11 5.78
C GLY A 92 -14.17 -1.53 4.32
N ALA A 93 -13.15 -1.07 3.60
CA ALA A 93 -12.85 -1.60 2.27
C ALA A 93 -12.54 -3.10 2.34
N ARG A 94 -13.08 -3.85 1.37
CA ARG A 94 -12.89 -5.30 1.30
C ARG A 94 -11.57 -5.65 0.64
N ALA A 95 -10.68 -6.30 1.36
CA ALA A 95 -9.48 -6.95 0.85
C ALA A 95 -9.26 -8.30 1.53
N ASP A 96 -8.47 -9.16 0.90
CA ASP A 96 -8.10 -10.47 1.41
C ASP A 96 -6.67 -10.47 1.96
N VAL A 97 -5.79 -9.68 1.33
CA VAL A 97 -4.38 -9.54 1.71
C VAL A 97 -3.96 -8.08 1.61
N VAL A 98 -3.12 -7.63 2.54
CA VAL A 98 -2.48 -6.31 2.51
C VAL A 98 -0.97 -6.42 2.68
N LEU A 99 -0.22 -5.62 1.91
CA LEU A 99 1.23 -5.47 2.02
C LEU A 99 1.57 -3.99 2.21
N LEU A 100 2.13 -3.63 3.36
CA LEU A 100 2.51 -2.25 3.68
C LEU A 100 4.02 -2.11 3.90
N ALA A 101 4.55 -0.93 3.56
CA ALA A 101 5.98 -0.59 3.68
C ALA A 101 6.29 0.30 4.91
N ASP A 102 5.30 0.52 5.79
CA ASP A 102 5.43 1.28 7.02
C ASP A 102 4.73 0.51 8.16
N PRO A 103 5.50 -0.05 9.12
CA PRO A 103 4.96 -0.87 10.19
C PRO A 103 3.92 -0.17 11.04
N ARG A 104 3.95 1.17 11.13
CA ARG A 104 2.97 1.94 11.91
C ARG A 104 1.55 1.74 11.40
N TRP A 105 1.39 1.61 10.08
CA TRP A 105 0.07 1.35 9.50
C TRP A 105 -0.37 -0.10 9.67
N MET A 106 0.57 -1.05 9.76
CA MET A 106 0.23 -2.42 10.13
C MET A 106 -0.17 -2.52 11.61
N ASP A 107 0.52 -1.77 12.48
CA ASP A 107 0.17 -1.64 13.89
C ASP A 107 -1.24 -1.05 14.04
N GLU A 108 -1.57 0.00 13.27
CA GLU A 108 -2.90 0.60 13.26
C GLU A 108 -3.99 -0.39 12.79
N LEU A 109 -3.74 -1.13 11.70
CA LEU A 109 -4.68 -2.16 11.23
C LEU A 109 -4.93 -3.24 12.28
N GLN A 110 -3.91 -3.61 13.04
CA GLN A 110 -4.03 -4.57 14.13
C GLN A 110 -4.80 -3.97 15.32
N ALA A 111 -4.53 -2.71 15.67
CA ALA A 111 -5.21 -2.01 16.75
C ALA A 111 -6.72 -1.82 16.47
N GLU A 112 -7.08 -1.54 15.22
CA GLU A 112 -8.46 -1.42 14.74
C GLU A 112 -9.13 -2.79 14.51
N GLY A 113 -8.42 -3.90 14.75
CA GLY A 113 -8.95 -5.26 14.60
C GLY A 113 -9.20 -5.70 13.16
N VAL A 114 -8.62 -4.99 12.18
CA VAL A 114 -8.69 -5.36 10.76
C VAL A 114 -7.85 -6.61 10.48
N ILE A 115 -6.74 -6.78 11.18
CA ILE A 115 -5.86 -7.95 11.11
C ILE A 115 -5.60 -8.52 12.51
N VAL A 116 -5.35 -9.83 12.59
CA VAL A 116 -4.89 -10.49 13.82
C VAL A 116 -3.37 -10.66 13.80
N SER A 117 -2.73 -10.76 14.98
CA SER A 117 -1.27 -10.84 15.11
C SER A 117 -0.68 -12.01 14.33
N GLU A 118 -1.36 -13.15 14.35
CA GLU A 118 -0.95 -14.38 13.67
C GLU A 118 -0.98 -14.22 12.15
N ALA A 119 -1.77 -13.26 11.65
CA ALA A 119 -1.89 -12.97 10.23
C ALA A 119 -0.73 -12.18 9.66
N ARG A 120 0.05 -11.53 10.52
CA ARG A 120 1.08 -10.57 10.13
C ARG A 120 2.44 -11.23 10.03
N VAL A 121 3.09 -11.04 8.90
CA VAL A 121 4.45 -11.51 8.66
C VAL A 121 5.31 -10.42 8.04
N GLU A 122 6.60 -10.42 8.38
CA GLU A 122 7.59 -9.63 7.67
C GLU A 122 7.96 -10.36 6.37
N VAL A 123 7.85 -9.68 5.23
CA VAL A 123 8.14 -10.27 3.90
C VAL A 123 9.40 -9.72 3.27
N ALA A 124 9.79 -8.49 3.64
CA ALA A 124 10.99 -7.86 3.15
C ALA A 124 11.46 -6.77 4.11
N ARG A 125 12.72 -6.38 3.97
CA ARG A 125 13.31 -5.19 4.59
C ARG A 125 13.87 -4.27 3.52
N ASN A 126 14.02 -3.00 3.86
CA ASN A 126 14.75 -2.05 3.04
C ASN A 126 15.90 -1.44 3.83
N ARG A 127 16.84 -0.82 3.12
CA ARG A 127 17.97 -0.11 3.71
C ARG A 127 17.99 1.32 3.25
N LEU A 128 18.53 2.20 4.08
CA LEU A 128 18.92 3.53 3.64
C LEU A 128 20.26 3.48 2.95
N VAL A 129 20.37 4.21 1.85
CA VAL A 129 21.62 4.41 1.13
C VAL A 129 21.82 5.89 0.82
N LEU A 130 23.07 6.31 0.79
CA LEU A 130 23.47 7.59 0.19
C LEU A 130 23.74 7.32 -1.28
N ALA A 131 22.99 7.98 -2.15
CA ALA A 131 23.13 7.91 -3.59
C ALA A 131 23.63 9.25 -4.14
N VAL A 132 24.47 9.19 -5.16
CA VAL A 132 24.97 10.35 -5.92
C VAL A 132 24.58 10.19 -7.40
N PRO A 133 24.54 11.27 -8.20
CA PRO A 133 24.36 11.15 -9.64
C PRO A 133 25.47 10.28 -10.25
N LEU A 134 25.17 9.51 -11.31
CA LEU A 134 26.17 8.68 -11.99
C LEU A 134 27.31 9.57 -12.54
N ASN A 135 28.55 9.28 -12.15
CA ASN A 135 29.76 10.11 -12.37
C ASN A 135 29.81 11.44 -11.59
N GLY A 136 28.96 11.61 -10.58
CA GLY A 136 29.02 12.73 -9.66
C GLY A 136 30.17 12.58 -8.65
N ALA A 137 30.82 13.68 -8.31
CA ALA A 137 31.87 13.72 -7.29
C ALA A 137 31.37 14.53 -6.09
N ALA A 138 30.89 13.88 -5.03
CA ALA A 138 30.40 14.63 -3.88
C ALA A 138 30.41 13.86 -2.55
N VAL A 139 31.44 13.06 -2.33
CA VAL A 139 31.65 12.38 -1.05
C VAL A 139 32.87 12.98 -0.35
N MET A 140 32.69 13.48 0.88
CA MET A 140 33.78 13.86 1.77
C MET A 140 34.24 12.64 2.56
N GLY A 141 35.56 12.53 2.82
CA GLY A 141 36.13 11.73 3.91
C GLY A 141 35.37 10.43 4.23
N ASP A 142 34.85 10.29 5.45
CA ASP A 142 34.08 9.14 5.96
C ASP A 142 32.71 8.92 5.28
N ASP A 143 32.64 9.03 3.97
CA ASP A 143 31.43 8.94 3.15
C ASP A 143 30.29 9.91 3.50
N ALA A 144 30.65 11.10 3.98
CA ALA A 144 29.69 12.17 4.30
C ALA A 144 29.37 13.02 3.08
N PRO A 145 28.13 13.53 2.91
CA PRO A 145 27.80 14.37 1.77
C PRO A 145 28.58 15.69 1.78
N ALA A 146 29.20 16.04 0.65
CA ALA A 146 29.95 17.29 0.51
C ALA A 146 29.05 18.51 0.24
N GLY A 147 28.02 18.33 -0.58
CA GLY A 147 27.18 19.42 -1.11
C GLY A 147 25.72 19.36 -0.65
N ARG A 148 24.80 19.81 -1.52
CA ARG A 148 23.36 19.77 -1.30
C ARG A 148 22.90 18.31 -1.20
N VAL A 149 22.08 18.02 -0.20
CA VAL A 149 21.59 16.67 0.08
C VAL A 149 20.08 16.65 -0.02
N ALA A 150 19.53 15.89 -0.96
CA ALA A 150 18.09 15.64 -0.98
C ALA A 150 17.71 14.66 0.13
N ILE A 151 16.74 15.05 0.95
CA ILE A 151 16.08 14.19 1.94
C ILE A 151 14.56 14.34 1.78
N ALA A 152 13.80 13.30 2.11
CA ALA A 152 12.35 13.43 2.17
C ALA A 152 11.92 14.17 3.45
N GLU A 153 10.78 14.86 3.42
CA GLU A 153 10.23 15.59 4.57
C GLU A 153 10.08 14.67 5.81
N PRO A 154 10.87 14.85 6.89
CA PRO A 154 10.87 13.96 8.03
C PRO A 154 9.56 13.95 8.82
N ARG A 155 8.76 15.01 8.76
CA ARG A 155 7.53 15.09 9.56
C ARG A 155 6.49 14.07 9.12
N ASN A 156 6.37 13.80 7.82
CA ASN A 156 5.31 12.96 7.27
C ASN A 156 5.81 11.78 6.44
N VAL A 157 6.97 11.86 5.79
CA VAL A 157 7.49 10.78 4.93
C VAL A 157 8.30 9.76 5.74
N PRO A 158 8.02 8.43 5.63
CA PRO A 158 8.82 7.39 6.28
C PRO A 158 10.32 7.49 5.97
N LEU A 159 10.68 7.66 4.70
CA LEU A 159 12.07 7.84 4.28
C LEU A 159 12.73 8.98 5.06
N GLY A 160 12.07 10.13 5.16
CA GLY A 160 12.58 11.29 5.87
C GLY A 160 12.80 11.03 7.37
N ARG A 161 11.90 10.28 8.03
CA ARG A 161 12.09 9.88 9.43
C ARG A 161 13.29 8.97 9.61
N TYR A 162 13.42 7.93 8.80
CA TYR A 162 14.57 7.02 8.87
C TYR A 162 15.88 7.78 8.57
N THR A 163 15.87 8.68 7.59
CA THR A 163 17.01 9.56 7.28
C THR A 163 17.39 10.42 8.48
N MET A 164 16.41 11.05 9.13
CA MET A 164 16.64 11.87 10.31
C MET A 164 17.22 11.04 11.46
N GLU A 165 16.64 9.88 11.76
CA GLU A 165 17.16 8.94 12.77
C GLU A 165 18.62 8.57 12.47
N ALA A 166 18.92 8.17 11.23
CA ALA A 166 20.25 7.74 10.82
C ALA A 166 21.29 8.86 10.94
N LEU A 167 20.96 10.07 10.45
CA LEU A 167 21.85 11.22 10.49
C LEU A 167 22.02 11.76 11.92
N GLN A 168 21.00 11.68 12.77
CA GLN A 168 21.12 12.04 14.19
C GLN A 168 22.04 11.07 14.93
N SER A 169 21.89 9.76 14.71
CA SER A 169 22.74 8.72 15.30
C SER A 169 24.21 8.87 14.89
N LEU A 170 24.47 9.35 13.67
CA LEU A 170 25.83 9.67 13.18
C LEU A 170 26.35 11.04 13.65
N GLY A 171 25.53 11.88 14.27
CA GLY A 171 25.87 13.27 14.61
C GLY A 171 25.99 14.20 13.40
N TRP A 172 25.45 13.80 12.23
CA TRP A 172 25.54 14.55 10.98
C TRP A 172 24.36 15.48 10.73
N TRP A 173 23.23 15.29 11.42
CA TRP A 173 22.01 16.05 11.16
C TRP A 173 22.24 17.57 11.20
N THR A 174 22.78 18.08 12.31
CA THR A 174 23.03 19.52 12.50
C THR A 174 24.05 20.09 11.52
N SER A 175 25.08 19.32 11.13
CA SER A 175 26.12 19.81 10.19
C SER A 175 25.68 19.76 8.73
N LEU A 176 24.58 19.08 8.42
CA LEU A 176 23.99 18.98 7.09
C LEU A 176 22.71 19.83 6.95
N GLU A 177 22.18 20.40 8.03
CA GLU A 177 20.87 21.06 8.06
C GLU A 177 20.71 22.15 7.00
N ASP A 178 21.70 23.04 6.89
CA ASP A 178 21.70 24.13 5.90
C ASP A 178 21.90 23.66 4.45
N ARG A 179 22.19 22.36 4.24
CA ARG A 179 22.43 21.75 2.93
C ARG A 179 21.25 20.88 2.47
N PHE A 180 20.23 20.69 3.30
CA PHE A 180 19.09 19.85 2.95
C PHE A 180 18.21 20.46 1.87
N VAL A 181 17.79 19.60 0.95
CA VAL A 181 16.78 19.89 -0.06
C VAL A 181 15.61 18.96 0.23
N LEU A 182 14.52 19.52 0.74
CA LEU A 182 13.36 18.73 1.15
C LEU A 182 12.52 18.32 -0.05
N ALA A 183 12.25 17.02 -0.16
CA ALA A 183 11.39 16.45 -1.18
C ALA A 183 10.10 15.87 -0.58
N SER A 184 9.05 15.79 -1.39
CA SER A 184 7.72 15.34 -0.97
C SER A 184 7.62 13.85 -0.67
N ASP A 185 8.50 13.03 -1.26
CA ASP A 185 8.53 11.56 -1.11
C ASP A 185 9.86 10.97 -1.61
N ALA A 186 10.00 9.65 -1.51
CA ALA A 186 11.20 8.92 -1.93
C ALA A 186 11.51 9.03 -3.44
N LYS A 187 10.48 9.06 -4.31
CA LYS A 187 10.67 9.20 -5.76
C LYS A 187 11.18 10.60 -6.09
N ALA A 188 10.66 11.62 -5.40
CA ALA A 188 11.12 12.99 -5.56
C ALA A 188 12.57 13.16 -5.10
N VAL A 189 13.01 12.52 -3.99
CA VAL A 189 14.43 12.48 -3.61
C VAL A 189 15.27 11.85 -4.71
N LEU A 190 14.89 10.66 -5.19
CA LEU A 190 15.64 9.98 -6.25
C LEU A 190 15.73 10.83 -7.52
N ALA A 191 14.64 11.45 -7.96
CA ALA A 191 14.61 12.29 -9.16
C ALA A 191 15.56 13.50 -9.07
N LEU A 192 15.70 14.12 -7.88
CA LEU A 192 16.67 15.19 -7.67
C LEU A 192 18.12 14.71 -7.81
N VAL A 193 18.41 13.49 -7.37
CA VAL A 193 19.75 12.88 -7.55
C VAL A 193 19.97 12.49 -9.02
N GLU A 194 18.98 11.87 -9.67
CA GLU A 194 19.07 11.45 -11.08
C GLU A 194 19.27 12.60 -12.08
N SER A 195 18.75 13.78 -11.73
CA SER A 195 18.87 15.02 -12.50
C SER A 195 20.16 15.80 -12.21
N GLY A 196 20.88 15.47 -11.12
CA GLY A 196 22.03 16.24 -10.66
C GLY A 196 21.67 17.61 -10.08
N GLU A 197 20.40 17.84 -9.72
CA GLU A 197 19.98 19.06 -9.03
C GLU A 197 20.53 19.14 -7.60
N VAL A 198 20.91 17.99 -7.04
CA VAL A 198 21.62 17.85 -5.76
C VAL A 198 22.86 16.99 -5.93
N ASP A 199 23.79 17.14 -5.01
CA ASP A 199 25.06 16.43 -5.03
C ASP A 199 24.93 14.99 -4.49
N ALA A 200 24.00 14.79 -3.56
CA ALA A 200 23.65 13.49 -3.02
C ALA A 200 22.19 13.44 -2.57
N GLY A 201 21.66 12.25 -2.32
CA GLY A 201 20.37 12.06 -1.67
C GLY A 201 20.32 10.77 -0.87
N ILE A 202 19.52 10.78 0.19
CA ILE A 202 19.31 9.58 1.01
C ILE A 202 18.02 8.91 0.56
N VAL A 203 18.14 7.74 -0.05
CA VAL A 203 17.04 6.97 -0.65
C VAL A 203 17.02 5.54 -0.11
N TYR A 204 16.00 4.78 -0.50
CA TYR A 204 15.99 3.34 -0.26
C TYR A 204 16.92 2.61 -1.22
N ALA A 205 17.60 1.58 -0.74
CA ALA A 205 18.45 0.70 -1.55
C ALA A 205 17.70 0.14 -2.76
N SER A 206 16.45 -0.28 -2.57
CA SER A 206 15.60 -0.79 -3.65
C SER A 206 15.33 0.24 -4.74
N ASP A 207 15.23 1.52 -4.39
CA ASP A 207 14.96 2.57 -5.37
C ASP A 207 16.24 2.90 -6.15
N ALA A 208 17.38 2.99 -5.46
CA ALA A 208 18.68 3.18 -6.10
C ALA A 208 19.05 2.03 -7.04
N SER A 209 18.81 0.77 -6.65
CA SER A 209 19.13 -0.40 -7.47
C SER A 209 18.34 -0.49 -8.78
N ARG A 210 17.20 0.22 -8.85
CA ARG A 210 16.34 0.28 -10.04
C ARG A 210 16.68 1.45 -10.97
N SER A 211 17.57 2.35 -10.54
CA SER A 211 18.01 3.49 -11.34
C SER A 211 19.34 3.20 -12.03
N GLN A 212 19.46 3.62 -13.29
CA GLN A 212 20.72 3.59 -14.04
C GLN A 212 21.44 4.94 -14.01
N ARG A 213 20.93 5.92 -13.25
CA ARG A 213 21.41 7.31 -13.25
C ARG A 213 22.03 7.73 -11.93
N VAL A 214 22.10 6.83 -10.96
CA VAL A 214 22.69 7.07 -9.65
C VAL A 214 23.67 5.97 -9.29
N GLU A 215 24.58 6.28 -8.38
CA GLU A 215 25.51 5.34 -7.77
C GLU A 215 25.33 5.37 -6.25
N VAL A 216 25.35 4.19 -5.62
CA VAL A 216 25.32 4.08 -4.16
C VAL A 216 26.74 4.19 -3.61
N VAL A 217 26.99 5.23 -2.82
CA VAL A 217 28.31 5.49 -2.22
C VAL A 217 28.38 5.06 -0.76
N ARG A 218 27.24 4.94 -0.08
CA ARG A 218 27.16 4.45 1.31
C ARG A 218 25.88 3.67 1.54
N THR A 219 25.97 2.57 2.26
CA THR A 219 24.81 1.95 2.92
C THR A 219 24.85 2.30 4.39
N PHE A 220 23.75 2.82 4.95
CA PHE A 220 23.70 3.15 6.37
C PHE A 220 23.57 1.86 7.19
N ASP A 221 24.27 1.80 8.33
CA ASP A 221 24.14 0.68 9.28
C ASP A 221 22.70 0.63 9.82
N ALA A 222 22.13 -0.58 9.84
CA ALA A 222 20.77 -0.81 10.32
C ALA A 222 20.54 -0.43 11.79
N ALA A 223 21.60 -0.31 12.60
CA ALA A 223 21.53 0.17 13.98
C ALA A 223 21.31 1.69 14.11
N LEU A 224 21.50 2.46 13.03
CA LEU A 224 21.39 3.92 13.05
C LEU A 224 19.95 4.43 13.02
N HIS A 225 19.01 3.58 12.63
CA HIS A 225 17.59 3.92 12.52
C HIS A 225 16.73 2.70 12.86
N ARG A 226 15.43 2.89 13.05
CA ARG A 226 14.53 1.75 13.23
C ARG A 226 14.45 0.89 11.95
N PRO A 227 14.22 -0.43 12.07
CA PRO A 227 14.17 -1.30 10.90
C PRO A 227 13.08 -0.88 9.91
N ILE A 228 13.43 -0.80 8.62
CA ILE A 228 12.49 -0.52 7.54
C ILE A 228 11.86 -1.85 7.11
N ARG A 229 10.80 -2.26 7.82
CA ARG A 229 10.09 -3.51 7.54
C ARG A 229 8.97 -3.32 6.53
N CYS A 230 8.87 -4.26 5.61
CA CYS A 230 7.75 -4.44 4.71
C CYS A 230 7.02 -5.70 5.16
N GLU A 231 5.76 -5.53 5.50
CA GLU A 231 4.98 -6.54 6.19
C GLU A 231 3.73 -6.84 5.37
N ALA A 232 3.33 -8.10 5.39
CA ALA A 232 2.13 -8.59 4.75
C ALA A 232 1.20 -9.17 5.82
N ALA A 233 -0.11 -9.07 5.61
CA ALA A 233 -1.09 -9.77 6.40
C ALA A 233 -2.26 -10.26 5.57
N TRP A 234 -2.80 -11.42 5.94
CA TRP A 234 -4.14 -11.80 5.48
C TRP A 234 -5.20 -11.10 6.35
N ILE A 235 -6.26 -10.64 5.69
CA ILE A 235 -7.41 -9.98 6.31
C ILE A 235 -8.60 -10.95 6.34
N SER A 236 -8.77 -11.74 5.28
CA SER A 236 -9.78 -12.79 5.22
C SER A 236 -9.21 -14.14 5.61
N ASP A 237 -10.04 -14.97 6.24
CA ASP A 237 -9.71 -16.33 6.69
C ASP A 237 -9.69 -17.37 5.55
N ARG A 238 -9.52 -16.91 4.31
CA ARG A 238 -9.51 -17.75 3.11
C ARG A 238 -8.19 -18.53 2.99
N GLU A 239 -8.25 -19.71 2.40
CA GLU A 239 -7.06 -20.52 2.12
C GLU A 239 -6.13 -19.80 1.14
N GLU A 240 -6.71 -19.15 0.13
CA GLU A 240 -6.01 -18.39 -0.90
C GLU A 240 -5.22 -17.21 -0.30
N SER A 241 -5.75 -16.56 0.74
CA SER A 241 -5.06 -15.46 1.42
C SER A 241 -3.79 -15.93 2.13
N ARG A 242 -3.87 -17.08 2.83
CA ARG A 242 -2.71 -17.70 3.49
C ARG A 242 -1.69 -18.19 2.48
N ARG A 243 -2.15 -18.89 1.45
CA ARG A 243 -1.30 -19.40 0.37
C ARG A 243 -0.57 -18.28 -0.36
N PHE A 244 -1.22 -17.13 -0.53
CA PHE A 244 -0.57 -15.95 -1.09
C PHE A 244 0.60 -15.46 -0.24
N ILE A 245 0.42 -15.41 1.09
CA ILE A 245 1.46 -15.03 2.05
C ILE A 245 2.60 -16.05 2.07
N GLU A 246 2.27 -17.34 2.10
CA GLU A 246 3.26 -18.44 2.04
C GLU A 246 4.10 -18.36 0.78
N ARG A 247 3.50 -18.03 -0.37
CA ARG A 247 4.21 -17.82 -1.63
C ARG A 247 5.22 -16.68 -1.55
N LEU A 248 4.87 -15.57 -0.89
CA LEU A 248 5.80 -14.45 -0.66
C LEU A 248 6.99 -14.87 0.21
N GLN A 249 6.76 -15.73 1.20
CA GLN A 249 7.80 -16.25 2.08
C GLN A 249 8.60 -17.41 1.47
N GLY A 250 8.06 -18.07 0.45
CA GLY A 250 8.67 -19.20 -0.25
C GLY A 250 9.84 -18.80 -1.15
N PRO A 251 10.55 -19.78 -1.75
CA PRO A 251 11.75 -19.53 -2.54
C PRO A 251 11.57 -18.52 -3.69
N ALA A 252 10.44 -18.58 -4.41
CA ALA A 252 10.15 -17.65 -5.51
C ALA A 252 9.93 -16.21 -5.02
N GLY A 253 9.14 -16.03 -3.96
CA GLY A 253 8.91 -14.72 -3.35
C GLY A 253 10.21 -14.11 -2.80
N ARG A 254 11.01 -14.92 -2.10
CA ARG A 254 12.34 -14.50 -1.60
C ARG A 254 13.30 -14.08 -2.72
N ALA A 255 13.38 -14.87 -3.80
CA ALA A 255 14.19 -14.52 -4.96
C ALA A 255 13.73 -13.19 -5.59
N MET A 256 12.42 -12.93 -5.60
CA MET A 256 11.88 -11.66 -6.08
C MET A 256 12.24 -10.49 -5.18
N VAL A 257 12.15 -10.66 -3.86
CA VAL A 257 12.57 -9.64 -2.86
C VAL A 257 13.99 -9.17 -3.14
N GLU A 258 14.92 -10.11 -3.33
CA GLU A 258 16.32 -9.80 -3.66
C GLU A 258 16.44 -9.14 -5.04
N ALA A 259 15.75 -9.67 -6.06
CA ALA A 259 15.81 -9.17 -7.43
C ALA A 259 15.33 -7.71 -7.56
N VAL A 260 14.38 -7.29 -6.71
CA VAL A 260 13.83 -5.92 -6.74
C VAL A 260 14.52 -4.98 -5.73
N GLY A 261 15.64 -5.42 -5.16
CA GLY A 261 16.55 -4.61 -4.34
C GLY A 261 16.14 -4.46 -2.87
N PHE A 262 15.21 -5.29 -2.39
CA PHE A 262 14.89 -5.41 -0.97
C PHE A 262 15.78 -6.49 -0.33
N GLU A 263 15.83 -6.49 1.00
CA GLU A 263 16.48 -7.53 1.78
C GLU A 263 15.46 -8.53 2.31
N LEU A 264 15.91 -9.78 2.48
CA LEU A 264 15.11 -10.81 3.12
C LEU A 264 14.88 -10.47 4.60
N PRO A 265 13.73 -10.86 5.16
CA PRO A 265 13.53 -10.81 6.60
C PRO A 265 14.64 -11.54 7.34
N LEU A 266 15.01 -11.02 8.51
CA LEU A 266 15.89 -11.75 9.41
C LEU A 266 15.21 -13.07 9.79
N LYS A 267 15.98 -14.16 9.85
CA LYS A 267 15.47 -15.39 10.45
C LYS A 267 15.03 -15.05 11.87
N SER A 268 13.76 -15.28 12.20
CA SER A 268 13.39 -15.40 13.60
C SER A 268 14.17 -16.60 14.12
N ASP A 269 15.13 -16.38 15.02
CA ASP A 269 15.77 -17.47 15.73
C ASP A 269 14.66 -18.21 16.47
N GLY A 270 14.21 -19.33 15.88
CA GLY A 270 13.23 -20.19 16.50
C GLY A 270 13.82 -20.67 17.81
N GLY A 271 13.26 -20.20 18.93
CA GLY A 271 13.47 -20.82 20.22
C GLY A 271 12.97 -22.27 20.14
N SER A 272 13.89 -23.20 19.92
CA SER A 272 13.69 -24.63 20.16
C SER A 272 14.91 -25.17 20.88
N GLY A 273 14.75 -25.40 22.18
CA GLY A 273 15.76 -25.99 23.04
C GLY A 273 15.36 -26.00 24.52
N HIS A 274 14.09 -26.25 24.82
CA HIS A 274 13.70 -26.92 26.06
C HIS A 274 13.43 -28.36 25.69
N GLU A 275 14.41 -29.22 25.95
CA GLU A 275 14.37 -30.55 26.59
C GLU A 275 15.68 -31.29 26.34
#